data_AF-A0A5R9KL91-F1
#
_entry.id   AF-A0A5R9KL91-F1
#
_cell.length_a   1.000
_cell.length_b   1.000
_cell.length_c   1.000
_cell.angle_alpha   90.00
_cell.angle_beta   90.00
_cell.angle_gamma   90.00
#
_symmetry.space_group_name_H-M   'P 1'
#
loop_
_entity.id
_entity.type
_entity.pdbx_description
1 polymer ?
#
loop_
_entity_poly.entity_id
_entity_poly.type
_entity_poly.pdbx_seq_one_letter_code
_entity_poly.pdbx_strand_id
1 'polypeptide(L)'
;MRIRIRDERKRKILKEGVQARAKVLQIQPTGEYLNNLPEFQVQVQIQPENGADFIAEVTEAFPYPKYDSLRNGSQVVVKYDPDYYKRVIFLHTEPAT
;
A
#
# COMPACT_ATOMS: atom_id res chain seq x y z
N MET A 1 12.50 -15.52 -7.85
CA MET A 1 11.53 -16.16 -6.92
C MET A 1 10.63 -15.14 -6.21
N ARG A 2 11.18 -14.10 -5.55
CA ARG A 2 10.40 -13.08 -4.80
C ARG A 2 9.29 -12.38 -5.59
N ILE A 3 9.55 -12.06 -6.87
CA ILE A 3 8.59 -11.32 -7.73
C ILE A 3 7.29 -12.12 -7.93
N ARG A 4 7.38 -13.40 -8.29
CA ARG A 4 6.21 -14.25 -8.58
C ARG A 4 5.25 -14.36 -7.39
N ILE A 5 5.79 -14.57 -6.19
CA ILE A 5 4.98 -14.68 -4.96
C ILE A 5 4.26 -13.35 -4.67
N ARG A 6 4.94 -12.22 -4.86
CA ARG A 6 4.36 -10.89 -4.66
C ARG A 6 3.24 -10.62 -5.67
N ASP A 7 3.43 -11.02 -6.92
CA ASP A 7 2.42 -10.87 -7.98
C ASP A 7 1.18 -11.74 -7.73
N GLU A 8 1.34 -13.00 -7.34
CA GLU A 8 0.22 -13.89 -7.02
C GLU A 8 -0.59 -13.36 -5.83
N ARG A 9 0.09 -12.91 -4.77
CA ARG A 9 -0.56 -12.28 -3.62
C ARG A 9 -1.29 -11.01 -4.03
N LYS A 10 -0.65 -10.14 -4.82
CA LYS A 10 -1.26 -8.91 -5.33
C LYS A 10 -2.51 -9.22 -6.15
N ARG A 11 -2.48 -10.23 -7.02
CA ARG A 11 -3.64 -10.68 -7.80
C ARG A 11 -4.78 -11.18 -6.91
N LYS A 12 -4.47 -11.99 -5.88
CA LYS A 12 -5.48 -12.45 -4.92
C LYS A 12 -6.14 -11.26 -4.21
N ILE A 13 -5.34 -10.34 -3.68
CA ILE A 13 -5.85 -9.17 -2.94
C ILE A 13 -6.64 -8.23 -3.86
N LEU A 14 -6.25 -8.04 -5.12
CA LEU A 14 -7.03 -7.27 -6.08
C LEU A 14 -8.44 -7.84 -6.28
N LYS A 15 -8.55 -9.17 -6.36
CA LYS A 15 -9.81 -9.88 -6.62
C LYS A 15 -10.68 -10.00 -5.38
N GLU A 16 -10.10 -10.37 -4.24
CA GLU A 16 -10.81 -10.84 -3.04
C GLU A 16 -10.56 -9.96 -1.80
N GLY A 17 -9.62 -9.04 -1.86
CA GLY A 17 -9.28 -8.17 -0.73
C GLY A 17 -10.37 -7.15 -0.42
N VAL A 18 -10.40 -6.74 0.85
CA VAL A 18 -11.33 -5.74 1.37
C VAL A 18 -10.78 -4.35 1.07
N GLN A 19 -11.59 -3.51 0.42
CA GLN A 19 -11.23 -2.13 0.12
C GLN A 19 -11.44 -1.27 1.37
N ALA A 20 -10.50 -0.35 1.63
CA ALA A 20 -10.59 0.59 2.74
C ALA A 20 -9.86 1.88 2.41
N ARG A 21 -10.25 2.96 3.12
CA ARG A 21 -9.43 4.17 3.17
C ARG A 21 -8.23 3.92 4.07
N ALA A 22 -7.13 4.60 3.78
CA ALA A 22 -5.98 4.61 4.66
C ALA A 22 -5.26 5.95 4.64
N LYS A 23 -4.65 6.28 5.77
CA LYS A 23 -3.79 7.45 5.94
C LYS A 23 -2.33 7.02 5.92
N VAL A 24 -1.54 7.64 5.06
CA VAL A 24 -0.08 7.46 5.08
C VAL A 24 0.49 8.09 6.36
N LEU A 25 1.16 7.29 7.18
CA LEU A 25 1.79 7.75 8.42
C LEU A 25 3.26 8.09 8.20
N GLN A 26 3.96 7.23 7.47
CA GLN A 26 5.37 7.36 7.17
C GLN A 26 5.66 6.78 5.78
N ILE A 27 6.60 7.38 5.08
CA ILE A 27 7.13 6.85 3.82
C ILE A 27 8.64 7.08 3.79
N GLN A 28 9.39 6.03 3.45
CA GLN A 28 10.84 6.09 3.35
C GLN A 28 11.38 5.25 2.19
N PRO A 29 12.37 5.74 1.43
CA PRO A 29 13.06 4.93 0.43
C PRO A 29 13.81 3.79 1.10
N THR A 30 13.79 2.60 0.50
CA THR A 30 14.58 1.46 1.00
C THR A 30 16.01 1.45 0.47
N GLY A 31 16.27 2.22 -0.59
CA GLY A 31 17.52 2.16 -1.37
C GLY A 31 17.54 1.06 -2.43
N GLU A 32 16.53 0.19 -2.44
CA GLU A 32 16.40 -0.91 -3.40
C GLU A 32 15.55 -0.51 -4.60
N TYR A 33 15.69 -1.27 -5.69
CA TYR A 33 14.88 -1.12 -6.88
C TYR A 33 14.22 -2.46 -7.25
N LEU A 34 12.95 -2.40 -7.64
CA LEU A 34 12.23 -3.54 -8.19
C LEU A 34 11.74 -3.18 -9.60
N ASN A 35 12.17 -3.95 -10.60
CA ASN A 35 11.84 -3.72 -12.01
C ASN A 35 12.13 -2.26 -12.44
N ASN A 36 13.30 -1.73 -12.07
CA ASN A 36 13.75 -0.36 -12.32
C ASN A 36 12.89 0.74 -11.67
N LEU A 37 12.00 0.39 -10.75
CA LEU A 37 11.28 1.35 -9.93
C LEU A 37 11.89 1.40 -8.52
N PRO A 38 12.07 2.60 -7.93
CA PRO A 38 12.51 2.70 -6.56
C PRO A 38 11.49 2.05 -5.63
N GLU A 39 11.99 1.33 -4.64
CA GLU A 39 11.18 0.68 -3.61
C GLU A 39 11.11 1.53 -2.35
N PHE A 40 9.93 1.59 -1.75
CA PHE A 40 9.63 2.37 -0.55
C PHE A 40 8.98 1.48 0.50
N GLN A 41 9.29 1.76 1.76
CA GLN A 41 8.56 1.27 2.90
C GLN A 41 7.55 2.33 3.33
N VAL A 42 6.28 1.97 3.35
CA VAL A 42 5.16 2.87 3.64
C VAL A 42 4.38 2.32 4.83
N GLN A 43 4.26 3.11 5.88
CA GLN A 43 3.38 2.80 7.00
C GLN A 43 2.03 3.50 6.77
N VAL A 44 0.95 2.74 6.85
CA VAL A 44 -0.41 3.26 6.66
C VAL A 44 -1.31 2.86 7.82
N GLN A 45 -2.17 3.77 8.26
CA GLN A 45 -3.31 3.47 9.12
C GLN A 45 -4.50 3.15 8.22
N ILE A 46 -4.93 1.89 8.21
CA ILE A 46 -6.09 1.42 7.47
C ILE A 46 -7.34 1.66 8.32
N GLN A 47 -8.39 2.15 7.68
CA GLN A 47 -9.67 2.50 8.28
C GLN A 47 -10.77 1.72 7.55
N PRO A 48 -10.98 0.44 7.88
CA PRO A 48 -12.06 -0.35 7.30
C PRO A 48 -13.43 0.26 7.64
N GLU A 49 -14.42 0.09 6.77
CA GLU A 49 -15.79 0.53 7.09
C GLU A 49 -16.36 -0.20 8.32
N ASN A 50 -15.97 -1.46 8.51
CA ASN A 50 -16.36 -2.29 9.63
C ASN A 50 -15.11 -2.83 10.33
N GLY A 51 -14.97 -2.55 11.62
CA GLY A 51 -13.86 -3.03 12.46
C GLY A 51 -13.04 -1.88 13.05
N ALA A 52 -11.93 -2.25 13.69
CA ALA A 52 -10.99 -1.29 14.25
C ALA A 52 -9.93 -0.89 13.22
N ASP A 53 -9.48 0.36 13.29
CA ASP A 53 -8.31 0.83 12.57
C ASP A 53 -7.08 -0.02 12.93
N PHE A 54 -6.20 -0.23 11.96
CA PHE A 54 -4.94 -0.94 12.19
C PHE A 54 -3.83 -0.37 11.32
N ILE A 55 -2.59 -0.58 11.78
CA ILE A 55 -1.40 -0.14 11.07
C ILE A 55 -0.82 -1.30 10.26
N ALA A 56 -0.50 -1.04 9.01
CA ALA A 56 0.24 -1.95 8.15
C ALA A 56 1.50 -1.28 7.61
N GLU A 57 2.55 -2.08 7.48
CA GLU A 57 3.78 -1.70 6.79
C GLU A 57 3.81 -2.38 5.43
N VAL A 58 3.96 -1.59 4.39
CA VAL A 58 3.86 -2.02 3.00
C VAL A 58 5.14 -1.65 2.28
N THR A 59 5.78 -2.63 1.69
CA THR A 59 6.84 -2.39 0.72
C THR A 59 6.17 -2.23 -0.65
N GLU A 60 6.36 -1.12 -1.35
CA GLU A 60 5.82 -0.89 -2.69
C GLU A 60 6.85 -0.21 -3.60
N ALA A 61 6.90 -0.62 -4.86
CA ALA A 61 7.75 -0.01 -5.87
C ALA A 61 6.89 0.85 -6.80
N PHE A 62 7.21 2.14 -6.90
CA PHE A 62 6.49 3.08 -7.77
C PHE A 62 7.41 4.18 -8.30
N PRO A 63 7.05 4.85 -9.42
CA PRO A 63 7.83 5.97 -9.94
C PRO A 63 7.89 7.15 -8.96
N TYR A 64 8.98 7.93 -8.99
CA TYR A 64 9.14 9.15 -8.18
C TYR A 64 7.97 10.15 -8.25
N PRO A 65 7.31 10.39 -9.40
CA PRO A 65 6.14 11.26 -9.41
C PRO A 65 4.99 10.79 -8.50
N LYS A 66 4.81 9.46 -8.36
CA LYS A 66 3.84 8.88 -7.42
C LYS A 66 4.33 8.96 -5.97
N TYR A 67 5.65 8.89 -5.76
CA TYR A 67 6.24 9.18 -4.45
C TYR A 67 5.95 10.62 -4.02
N ASP A 68 6.13 11.60 -4.91
CA ASP A 68 5.92 13.02 -4.59
C ASP A 68 4.48 13.36 -4.24
N SER A 69 3.49 12.62 -4.77
CA SER A 69 2.09 12.78 -4.38
C SER A 69 1.73 12.04 -3.09
N LEU A 70 2.54 11.07 -2.68
CA LEU A 70 2.35 10.27 -1.47
C LEU A 70 3.20 10.84 -0.33
N ARG A 71 2.60 11.68 0.52
CA ARG A 71 3.27 12.28 1.68
C ARG A 71 2.62 11.80 2.97
N ASN A 72 3.31 12.02 4.09
CA ASN A 72 2.70 11.80 5.41
C ASN A 72 1.41 12.62 5.50
N GLY A 73 0.31 11.96 5.88
CA GLY A 73 -1.03 12.53 5.91
C GLY A 73 -1.87 12.28 4.66
N SER A 74 -1.28 11.88 3.53
CA SER A 74 -2.03 11.57 2.30
C SER A 74 -3.11 10.51 2.55
N GLN A 75 -4.30 10.73 1.98
CA GLN A 75 -5.37 9.76 1.93
C GLN A 75 -5.23 8.89 0.69
N VAL A 76 -5.32 7.58 0.89
CA VAL A 76 -5.20 6.58 -0.17
C VAL A 76 -6.33 5.56 -0.04
N VAL A 77 -6.68 4.95 -1.17
CA VAL A 77 -7.52 3.76 -1.19
C VAL A 77 -6.62 2.54 -1.31
N VAL A 78 -6.81 1.59 -0.42
CA VAL A 78 -6.09 0.33 -0.39
C VAL A 78 -7.04 -0.86 -0.48
N LYS A 79 -6.49 -2.02 -0.84
CA LYS A 79 -7.10 -3.31 -0.54
C LYS A 79 -6.20 -4.10 0.38
N TYR A 80 -6.78 -4.79 1.37
CA TYR A 80 -6.05 -5.67 2.28
C TYR A 80 -6.60 -7.10 2.25
N ASP A 81 -5.74 -8.07 2.55
CA ASP A 81 -6.11 -9.47 2.76
C ASP A 81 -6.79 -9.61 4.13
N PRO A 82 -8.09 -9.94 4.24
CA PRO A 82 -8.78 -10.06 5.52
C PRO A 82 -8.27 -11.25 6.35
N ASP A 83 -7.63 -12.24 5.73
CA ASP A 83 -7.02 -13.34 6.46
C ASP A 83 -5.61 -12.96 6.98
N TYR A 84 -5.01 -11.91 6.40
CA TYR A 84 -3.63 -11.48 6.69
C TYR A 84 -3.49 -9.95 6.55
N TYR A 85 -3.92 -9.19 7.56
CA TYR A 85 -4.01 -7.72 7.53
C TYR A 85 -2.71 -6.97 7.16
N LYS A 86 -1.55 -7.60 7.29
CA LYS A 86 -0.25 -7.03 6.84
C LYS A 86 -0.08 -7.02 5.32
N ARG A 87 -0.93 -7.72 4.57
CA ARG A 87 -0.86 -7.77 3.11
C ARG A 87 -1.82 -6.74 2.55
N VAL A 88 -1.25 -5.63 2.09
CA VAL A 88 -1.97 -4.46 1.63
C VAL A 88 -1.43 -4.06 0.27
N ILE A 89 -2.31 -3.57 -0.61
CA ILE A 89 -1.95 -3.00 -1.91
C ILE A 89 -2.60 -1.63 -2.06
N PHE A 90 -1.89 -0.70 -2.69
CA PHE A 90 -2.43 0.61 -3.05
C PHE A 90 -3.23 0.51 -4.35
N LEU A 91 -4.45 1.08 -4.37
CA LEU A 91 -5.25 1.22 -5.59
C LEU A 91 -4.99 2.58 -6.24
N HIS A 92 -5.34 3.67 -5.54
CA HIS A 92 -5.13 5.04 -5.99
C HIS A 92 -5.00 6.00 -4.81
N THR A 93 -4.44 7.18 -5.07
CA THR A 93 -4.51 8.33 -4.14
C THR A 93 -5.89 8.96 -4.23
N GLU A 94 -6.48 9.38 -3.11
CA GLU A 94 -7.62 10.31 -3.18
C GLU A 94 -7.08 11.71 -3.48
N PRO A 95 -7.76 12.53 -4.31
CA PRO A 95 -7.42 13.95 -4.41
C PRO A 95 -7.61 14.60 -3.03
N ALA A 96 -6.72 15.53 -2.67
CA ALA A 96 -6.93 16.36 -1.50
C ALA A 96 -8.23 17.17 -1.71
N THR A 97 -9.24 16.91 -0.88
CA THR A 97 -10.49 17.68 -0.83
C THR A 97 -10.25 19.09 -0.31
#